data_AF-A0A2R7TBP2-F1
#
_entry.id   AF-A0A2R7TBP2-F1
#
_cell.length_a   1.000
_cell.length_b   1.000
_cell.length_c   1.000
_cell.angle_alpha   90.00
_cell.angle_beta   90.00
_cell.angle_gamma   90.00
#
_symmetry.space_group_name_H-M   'P 1'
#
loop_
_entity.id
_entity.type
_entity.pdbx_description
1 polymer ?
#
loop_
_entity_poly.entity_id
_entity_poly.type
_entity_poly.pdbx_seq_one_letter_code
_entity_poly.pdbx_strand_id
1 'polypeptide(L)'
;IEHPGLAGGHLGAARIADLGDRRFDFDQVLPACKAFFRQAGLERDIPLIAAGGVRSFEDIQRLQNLGADAVQLGTPFAVTSECDAHAEFKRVLAEASDADMVAFTSVAGLPARAVATPWLKAYLKAEGRLQAVAQVKQRCTKAFDCLAQCGLQTGLKGLKEWGQFCIDNQLAAALRDDVKKGLFFRGSGTLPFPELRQRDPQRAGAAGPAADACHTAASLSTGRAAAGKLNSGASTQQRSLPWTPAPPKPACASSACATP
;
A
#
# COMPACT_ATOMS: atom_id res chain seq x y z
N ILE A 1 -11.89 0.69 -2.41
CA ILE A 1 -11.73 1.68 -3.49
C ILE A 1 -10.54 2.55 -3.18
N GLU A 2 -9.56 2.60 -4.07
CA GLU A 2 -8.39 3.46 -3.96
C GLU A 2 -8.52 4.63 -4.94
N HIS A 3 -8.21 5.85 -4.49
CA HIS A 3 -8.11 7.01 -5.38
C HIS A 3 -6.69 7.14 -5.96
N PRO A 4 -6.48 6.84 -7.25
CA PRO A 4 -5.15 6.77 -7.85
C PRO A 4 -4.49 8.15 -7.97
N GLY A 5 -5.30 9.22 -8.02
CA GLY A 5 -4.85 10.60 -7.90
C GLY A 5 -4.27 10.97 -6.52
N LEU A 6 -4.50 10.19 -5.46
CA LEU A 6 -4.11 10.55 -4.09
C LEU A 6 -3.20 9.51 -3.40
N ALA A 7 -3.33 8.23 -3.75
CA ALA A 7 -2.55 7.15 -3.18
C ALA A 7 -1.05 7.22 -3.51
N GLY A 8 -0.27 6.44 -2.78
CA GLY A 8 1.16 6.22 -3.02
C GLY A 8 1.43 4.76 -3.37
N GLY A 9 2.62 4.47 -3.88
CA GLY A 9 2.93 3.12 -4.37
C GLY A 9 2.37 2.91 -5.77
N HIS A 10 1.98 1.67 -6.09
CA HIS A 10 1.21 1.36 -7.29
C HIS A 10 -0.22 1.87 -7.17
N LEU A 11 -0.76 2.39 -8.27
CA LEU A 11 -2.01 3.13 -8.28
C LEU A 11 -3.11 2.32 -8.97
N GLY A 12 -4.34 2.40 -8.45
CA GLY A 12 -5.54 1.72 -8.96
C GLY A 12 -6.06 2.20 -10.32
N ALA A 13 -5.19 2.66 -11.23
CA ALA A 13 -5.52 3.06 -12.59
C ALA A 13 -4.74 2.23 -13.61
N ALA A 14 -5.33 2.01 -14.79
CA ALA A 14 -4.66 1.27 -15.87
C ALA A 14 -3.51 2.08 -16.51
N ARG A 15 -3.64 3.41 -16.58
CA ARG A 15 -2.67 4.30 -17.24
C ARG A 15 -2.47 5.57 -16.43
N ILE A 16 -1.30 6.18 -16.56
CA ILE A 16 -0.96 7.46 -15.91
C ILE A 16 -1.91 8.58 -16.35
N ALA A 17 -2.33 8.58 -17.62
CA ALA A 17 -3.25 9.60 -18.15
C ALA A 17 -4.62 9.60 -17.43
N ASP A 18 -5.01 8.48 -16.83
CA ASP A 18 -6.32 8.33 -16.18
C ASP A 18 -6.30 8.77 -14.71
N LEU A 19 -5.13 9.14 -14.14
CA LEU A 19 -5.00 9.40 -12.69
C LEU A 19 -5.84 10.57 -12.18
N GLY A 20 -6.17 11.52 -13.06
CA GLY A 20 -7.02 12.69 -12.75
C GLY A 20 -8.46 12.55 -13.22
N ASP A 21 -8.88 11.36 -13.68
CA ASP A 21 -10.25 11.13 -14.13
C ASP A 21 -11.22 11.20 -12.95
N ARG A 22 -12.25 12.03 -13.10
CA ARG A 22 -13.32 12.25 -12.12
C ARG A 22 -14.07 10.98 -11.72
N ARG A 23 -14.03 9.91 -12.53
CA ARG A 23 -14.62 8.61 -12.16
C ARG A 23 -14.05 8.02 -10.88
N PHE A 24 -12.85 8.45 -10.48
CA PHE A 24 -12.20 8.01 -9.25
C PHE A 24 -12.49 8.92 -8.05
N ASP A 25 -13.09 10.09 -8.27
CA ASP A 25 -13.41 11.02 -7.20
C ASP A 25 -14.37 10.35 -6.20
N PHE A 26 -14.05 10.47 -4.91
CA PHE A 26 -14.79 9.78 -3.85
C PHE A 26 -16.28 10.16 -3.76
N ASP A 27 -16.61 11.40 -4.13
CA ASP A 27 -17.98 11.90 -4.18
C ASP A 27 -18.83 11.26 -5.30
N GLN A 28 -18.20 10.59 -6.27
CA GLN A 28 -18.86 9.83 -7.33
C GLN A 28 -18.80 8.33 -7.05
N VAL A 29 -17.60 7.79 -6.85
CA VAL A 29 -17.42 6.33 -6.80
C VAL A 29 -18.00 5.69 -5.54
N LEU A 30 -17.91 6.34 -4.37
CA LEU A 30 -18.41 5.74 -3.13
C LEU A 30 -19.95 5.66 -3.11
N PRO A 31 -20.71 6.74 -3.44
CA PRO A 31 -22.16 6.63 -3.55
C PRO A 31 -22.60 5.64 -4.63
N ALA A 32 -21.92 5.60 -5.78
CA ALA A 32 -22.23 4.65 -6.85
C ALA A 32 -22.03 3.19 -6.40
N CYS A 33 -20.92 2.88 -5.71
CA CYS A 33 -20.69 1.55 -5.15
C CYS A 33 -21.75 1.16 -4.12
N LYS A 34 -22.12 2.07 -3.20
CA LYS A 34 -23.18 1.80 -2.21
C LYS A 34 -24.55 1.60 -2.85
N ALA A 35 -24.89 2.39 -3.87
CA ALA A 35 -26.12 2.22 -4.62
C ALA A 35 -26.18 0.84 -5.30
N PHE A 36 -25.08 0.41 -5.93
CA PHE A 36 -24.96 -0.92 -6.50
C PHE A 36 -25.08 -2.03 -5.45
N PHE A 37 -24.39 -1.91 -4.31
CA PHE A 37 -24.49 -2.88 -3.22
C PHE A 37 -25.92 -3.00 -2.69
N ARG A 38 -26.66 -1.90 -2.57
CA ARG A 38 -28.07 -1.93 -2.16
C ARG A 38 -28.93 -2.65 -3.19
N GLN A 39 -28.77 -2.34 -4.47
CA GLN A 39 -29.52 -2.99 -5.56
C GLN A 39 -29.24 -4.50 -5.63
N ALA A 40 -27.99 -4.90 -5.38
CA ALA A 40 -27.56 -6.29 -5.37
C ALA A 40 -27.88 -7.03 -4.05
N GLY A 41 -28.39 -6.35 -3.03
CA GLY A 41 -28.63 -6.93 -1.71
C GLY A 41 -27.37 -7.22 -0.88
N LEU A 42 -26.22 -6.62 -1.25
CA LEU A 42 -24.89 -6.86 -0.67
C LEU A 42 -24.44 -5.79 0.34
N GLU A 43 -25.27 -4.75 0.58
CA GLU A 43 -24.90 -3.56 1.38
C GLU A 43 -24.45 -3.90 2.81
N ARG A 44 -24.87 -5.05 3.36
CA ARG A 44 -24.53 -5.51 4.71
C ARG A 44 -23.41 -6.54 4.74
N ASP A 45 -23.07 -7.13 3.60
CA ASP A 45 -22.15 -8.27 3.52
C ASP A 45 -20.74 -7.84 3.11
N ILE A 46 -20.62 -6.76 2.32
CA ILE A 46 -19.34 -6.32 1.76
C ILE A 46 -18.97 -4.93 2.30
N PRO A 47 -17.95 -4.82 3.16
CA PRO A 47 -17.47 -3.52 3.63
C PRO A 47 -16.79 -2.75 2.49
N LEU A 48 -17.16 -1.49 2.33
CA LEU A 48 -16.58 -0.55 1.38
C LEU A 48 -15.47 0.26 2.06
N ILE A 49 -14.21 -0.10 1.80
CA ILE A 49 -13.04 0.57 2.39
C ILE A 49 -12.47 1.57 1.38
N ALA A 50 -12.31 2.84 1.78
CA ALA A 50 -11.70 3.89 0.95
C ALA A 50 -10.21 4.06 1.25
N ALA A 51 -9.38 4.28 0.22
CA ALA A 51 -7.93 4.42 0.37
C ALA A 51 -7.36 5.54 -0.52
N GLY A 52 -6.32 6.21 -0.04
CA GLY A 52 -5.62 7.26 -0.79
C GLY A 52 -5.95 8.67 -0.28
N GLY A 53 -4.91 9.44 0.05
CA GLY A 53 -5.05 10.82 0.51
C GLY A 53 -5.68 11.03 1.89
N VAL A 54 -5.92 9.97 2.66
CA VAL A 54 -6.48 10.06 4.02
C VAL A 54 -5.39 10.44 5.01
N ARG A 55 -5.50 11.62 5.60
CA ARG A 55 -4.42 12.17 6.44
C ARG A 55 -4.94 12.72 7.77
N SER A 56 -6.18 13.14 7.86
CA SER A 56 -6.73 13.68 9.10
C SER A 56 -8.03 12.98 9.53
N PHE A 57 -8.51 13.30 10.73
CA PHE A 57 -9.82 12.84 11.19
C PHE A 57 -10.95 13.36 10.28
N GLU A 58 -10.83 14.59 9.79
CA GLU A 58 -11.78 15.21 8.86
C GLU A 58 -11.86 14.45 7.54
N ASP A 59 -10.73 13.96 7.01
CA ASP A 59 -10.74 13.08 5.83
C ASP A 59 -11.51 11.79 6.08
N ILE A 60 -11.31 11.17 7.26
CA ILE A 60 -12.01 9.95 7.64
C ILE A 60 -13.51 10.21 7.69
N GLN A 61 -13.93 11.26 8.40
CA GLN A 61 -15.34 11.63 8.50
C GLN A 61 -15.95 11.94 7.13
N ARG A 62 -15.24 12.71 6.29
CA ARG A 62 -15.69 13.04 4.93
C ARG A 62 -15.93 11.77 4.11
N LEU A 63 -15.02 10.81 4.13
CA LEU A 63 -15.17 9.57 3.37
C LEU A 63 -16.27 8.66 3.93
N GLN A 64 -16.42 8.61 5.25
CA GLN A 64 -17.52 7.88 5.89
C GLN A 64 -18.88 8.50 5.56
N ASN A 65 -18.97 9.83 5.53
CA ASN A 65 -20.19 10.56 5.11
C ASN A 65 -20.54 10.30 3.64
N LEU A 66 -19.55 10.00 2.79
CA LEU A 66 -19.75 9.60 1.40
C LEU A 66 -20.10 8.11 1.24
N GLY A 67 -20.16 7.35 2.34
CA GLY A 67 -20.58 5.95 2.37
C GLY A 67 -19.45 4.94 2.49
N ALA A 68 -18.20 5.33 2.80
CA ALA A 68 -17.19 4.35 3.18
C ALA A 68 -17.48 3.76 4.57
N ASP A 69 -17.31 2.45 4.75
CA ASP A 69 -17.44 1.78 6.05
C ASP A 69 -16.15 1.93 6.88
N ALA A 70 -15.00 2.02 6.19
CA ALA A 70 -13.70 2.25 6.79
C ALA A 70 -12.75 2.96 5.82
N VAL A 71 -11.58 3.33 6.31
CA VAL A 71 -10.49 3.89 5.50
C VAL A 71 -9.21 3.08 5.66
N GLN A 72 -8.35 3.14 4.65
CA GLN A 72 -7.00 2.61 4.69
C GLN A 72 -5.99 3.74 4.54
N LEU A 73 -4.99 3.75 5.43
CA LEU A 73 -3.91 4.73 5.45
C LEU A 73 -2.58 4.00 5.24
N GLY A 74 -1.71 4.57 4.38
CA GLY A 74 -0.37 4.05 4.10
C GLY A 74 0.71 5.04 4.52
N THR A 75 0.98 6.04 3.67
CA THR A 75 2.05 7.03 3.85
C THR A 75 2.16 7.63 5.27
N PRO A 76 1.06 8.01 5.96
CA PRO A 76 1.17 8.53 7.32
C PRO A 76 1.85 7.55 8.29
N PHE A 77 1.58 6.25 8.18
CA PHE A 77 2.17 5.22 9.04
C PHE A 77 3.61 4.88 8.66
N ALA A 78 4.03 5.14 7.43
CA ALA A 78 5.41 4.89 6.98
C ALA A 78 6.44 5.84 7.62
N VAL A 79 6.00 6.96 8.19
CA VAL A 79 6.88 7.97 8.82
C VAL A 79 6.80 7.99 10.34
N THR A 80 6.08 7.05 10.97
CA THR A 80 5.91 7.00 12.42
C THR A 80 7.17 6.50 13.11
N SER A 81 7.21 6.64 14.44
CA SER A 81 8.31 6.17 15.28
C SER A 81 8.40 4.63 15.30
N GLU A 82 7.26 3.95 15.20
CA GLU A 82 7.10 2.51 15.28
C GLU A 82 7.50 1.79 14.00
N CYS A 83 7.43 2.49 12.85
CA CYS A 83 7.94 1.97 11.59
C CYS A 83 9.46 1.73 11.70
N ASP A 84 9.93 0.58 11.25
CA ASP A 84 11.33 0.17 11.31
C ASP A 84 12.17 0.71 10.15
N ALA A 85 11.56 1.46 9.23
CA ALA A 85 12.27 2.21 8.22
C ALA A 85 13.27 3.18 8.87
N HIS A 86 14.42 3.37 8.24
CA HIS A 86 15.44 4.24 8.76
C HIS A 86 15.03 5.72 8.66
N ALA A 87 15.66 6.55 9.51
CA ALA A 87 15.31 7.96 9.68
C ALA A 87 15.34 8.75 8.36
N GLU A 88 16.34 8.50 7.50
CA GLU A 88 16.44 9.15 6.19
C GLU A 88 15.31 8.76 5.24
N PHE A 89 14.90 7.48 5.21
CA PHE A 89 13.72 7.06 4.46
C PHE A 89 12.46 7.83 4.91
N LYS A 90 12.24 7.92 6.22
CA LYS A 90 11.11 8.68 6.79
C LYS A 90 11.22 10.17 6.46
N ARG A 91 12.43 10.73 6.48
CA ARG A 91 12.71 12.13 6.14
C ARG A 91 12.35 12.45 4.70
N VAL A 92 12.81 11.63 3.74
CA VAL A 92 12.43 11.75 2.33
C VAL A 92 10.91 11.72 2.16
N LEU A 93 10.23 10.82 2.88
CA LEU A 93 8.79 10.70 2.84
C LEU A 93 8.04 11.80 3.58
N ALA A 94 8.60 12.48 4.57
CA ALA A 94 7.92 13.53 5.32
C ALA A 94 8.12 14.91 4.71
N GLU A 95 9.35 15.21 4.26
CA GLU A 95 9.73 16.53 3.77
C GLU A 95 9.29 16.80 2.33
N ALA A 96 9.00 15.77 1.52
CA ALA A 96 8.58 15.99 0.15
C ALA A 96 7.24 16.74 0.05
N SER A 97 7.12 17.58 -0.96
CA SER A 97 5.90 18.32 -1.30
C SER A 97 5.17 17.65 -2.47
N ASP A 98 3.96 18.11 -2.79
CA ASP A 98 3.27 17.64 -4.00
C ASP A 98 4.03 17.95 -5.29
N ALA A 99 4.82 19.02 -5.32
CA ALA A 99 5.67 19.37 -6.46
C ALA A 99 6.83 18.38 -6.65
N ASP A 100 7.19 17.62 -5.62
CA ASP A 100 8.23 16.59 -5.69
C ASP A 100 7.66 15.23 -6.11
N MET A 101 6.34 15.08 -6.22
CA MET A 101 5.71 13.81 -6.58
C MET A 101 5.70 13.61 -8.09
N VAL A 102 6.08 12.43 -8.53
CA VAL A 102 5.99 12.03 -9.94
C VAL A 102 5.25 10.72 -10.09
N ALA A 103 4.42 10.64 -11.12
CA ALA A 103 3.77 9.42 -11.55
C ALA A 103 4.51 8.82 -12.76
N PHE A 104 4.72 7.52 -12.76
CA PHE A 104 5.44 6.81 -13.82
C PHE A 104 4.97 5.35 -13.94
N THR A 105 5.31 4.68 -15.04
CA THR A 105 4.97 3.27 -15.24
C THR A 105 6.07 2.41 -14.64
N SER A 106 5.72 1.60 -13.64
CA SER A 106 6.69 0.74 -12.98
C SER A 106 7.10 -0.45 -13.86
N VAL A 107 8.09 -1.22 -13.38
CA VAL A 107 8.51 -2.48 -14.01
C VAL A 107 7.43 -3.57 -14.00
N ALA A 108 6.38 -3.40 -13.20
CA ALA A 108 5.22 -4.28 -13.16
C ALA A 108 4.11 -3.85 -14.13
N GLY A 109 4.33 -2.80 -14.93
CA GLY A 109 3.35 -2.29 -15.89
C GLY A 109 2.26 -1.41 -15.30
N LEU A 110 2.24 -1.28 -13.98
CA LEU A 110 1.26 -0.49 -13.26
C LEU A 110 1.78 0.95 -13.05
N PRO A 111 0.92 1.98 -13.18
CA PRO A 111 1.23 3.32 -12.72
C PRO A 111 1.63 3.32 -11.25
N ALA A 112 2.62 4.13 -10.91
CA ALA A 112 3.13 4.26 -9.55
C ALA A 112 3.47 5.71 -9.22
N ARG A 113 3.46 6.06 -7.93
CA ARG A 113 3.82 7.40 -7.44
C ARG A 113 4.92 7.38 -6.40
N ALA A 114 5.95 8.18 -6.64
CA ALA A 114 7.11 8.27 -5.78
C ALA A 114 7.66 9.70 -5.70
N VAL A 115 8.51 9.93 -4.70
CA VAL A 115 9.30 11.15 -4.56
C VAL A 115 10.34 11.23 -5.68
N ALA A 116 10.45 12.37 -6.34
CA ALA A 116 11.39 12.64 -7.43
C ALA A 116 12.84 12.82 -6.92
N THR A 117 13.40 11.74 -6.38
CA THR A 117 14.80 11.65 -5.94
C THR A 117 15.78 11.78 -7.11
N PRO A 118 17.08 12.01 -6.85
CA PRO A 118 18.09 12.09 -7.91
C PRO A 118 18.08 10.86 -8.84
N TRP A 119 17.90 9.66 -8.26
CA TRP A 119 17.80 8.43 -9.04
C TRP A 119 16.56 8.44 -9.95
N LEU A 120 15.38 8.73 -9.40
CA LEU A 120 14.14 8.66 -10.17
C LEU A 120 14.13 9.69 -11.30
N LYS A 121 14.61 10.92 -11.05
CA LYS A 121 14.78 11.95 -12.07
C LYS A 121 15.73 11.49 -13.19
N ALA A 122 16.86 10.90 -12.84
CA ALA A 122 17.83 10.39 -13.81
C ALA A 122 17.26 9.20 -14.62
N TYR A 123 16.53 8.29 -13.96
CA TYR A 123 15.86 7.18 -14.61
C TYR A 123 14.82 7.66 -15.63
N LEU A 124 13.92 8.58 -15.23
CA LEU A 124 12.87 9.09 -16.11
C LEU A 124 13.45 9.79 -17.35
N LYS A 125 14.56 10.52 -17.20
CA LYS A 125 15.28 11.10 -18.34
C LYS A 125 15.84 10.05 -19.31
N ALA A 126 16.20 8.88 -18.80
CA ALA A 126 16.76 7.78 -19.59
C ALA A 126 15.72 6.76 -20.07
N GLU A 127 14.47 6.83 -19.59
CA GLU A 127 13.46 5.78 -19.74
C GLU A 127 13.24 5.40 -21.19
N GLY A 128 12.92 6.36 -22.07
CA GLY A 128 12.68 6.06 -23.49
C GLY A 128 13.88 5.39 -24.19
N ARG A 129 15.12 5.76 -23.81
CA ARG A 129 16.33 5.09 -24.33
C ARG A 129 16.45 3.66 -23.80
N LEU A 130 16.16 3.44 -22.52
CA LEU A 130 16.19 2.12 -21.90
C LEU A 130 15.12 1.20 -22.51
N GLN A 131 13.93 1.72 -22.77
CA GLN A 131 12.83 1.00 -23.42
C GLN A 131 13.15 0.64 -24.89
N ALA A 132 13.80 1.56 -25.63
CA ALA A 132 14.20 1.32 -27.01
C ALA A 132 15.19 0.14 -27.16
N VAL A 133 16.12 0.00 -26.20
CA VAL A 133 17.13 -1.07 -26.19
C VAL A 133 16.76 -2.26 -25.33
N ALA A 134 15.52 -2.32 -24.82
CA ALA A 134 15.06 -3.42 -23.97
C ALA A 134 15.06 -4.75 -24.75
N GLN A 135 15.63 -5.77 -24.14
CA GLN A 135 15.80 -7.11 -24.69
C GLN A 135 15.32 -8.16 -23.69
N VAL A 136 14.86 -9.30 -24.20
CA VAL A 136 14.53 -10.46 -23.39
C VAL A 136 15.81 -10.95 -22.70
N LYS A 137 15.78 -11.10 -21.37
CA LYS A 137 16.88 -11.64 -20.58
C LYS A 137 16.58 -13.07 -20.20
N GLN A 138 17.56 -13.95 -20.41
CA GLN A 138 17.47 -15.37 -20.00
C GLN A 138 17.48 -15.54 -18.48
N ARG A 139 18.04 -14.57 -17.75
CA ARG A 139 18.11 -14.58 -16.27
C ARG A 139 17.80 -13.19 -15.74
N CYS A 140 17.13 -13.16 -14.59
CA CYS A 140 16.91 -11.93 -13.85
C CYS A 140 18.26 -11.34 -13.37
N THR A 141 18.26 -10.04 -13.09
CA THR A 141 19.37 -9.38 -12.37
C THR A 141 19.53 -9.93 -10.95
N LYS A 142 18.45 -10.48 -10.39
CA LYS A 142 18.44 -11.23 -9.13
C LYS A 142 18.61 -12.72 -9.41
N ALA A 143 18.98 -13.47 -8.38
CA ALA A 143 19.09 -14.92 -8.45
C ALA A 143 17.73 -15.64 -8.56
N PHE A 144 16.62 -14.90 -8.48
CA PHE A 144 15.25 -15.39 -8.58
C PHE A 144 14.35 -14.36 -9.28
N ASP A 145 13.20 -14.83 -9.75
CA ASP A 145 12.19 -13.99 -10.40
C ASP A 145 11.19 -13.50 -9.34
N CYS A 146 11.37 -12.25 -8.89
CA CYS A 146 10.50 -11.64 -7.88
C CYS A 146 9.08 -11.31 -8.38
N LEU A 147 8.90 -11.21 -9.71
CA LEU A 147 7.63 -10.92 -10.37
C LEU A 147 7.41 -11.92 -11.49
N ALA A 148 6.16 -12.37 -11.66
CA ALA A 148 5.78 -13.24 -12.77
C ALA A 148 5.98 -12.57 -14.13
N GLN A 149 5.82 -11.25 -14.20
CA GLN A 149 6.11 -10.43 -15.38
C GLN A 149 6.86 -9.17 -14.94
N CYS A 150 7.99 -8.92 -15.58
CA CYS A 150 8.87 -7.79 -15.26
C CYS A 150 9.35 -7.12 -16.55
N GLY A 151 9.18 -5.80 -16.65
CA GLY A 151 9.59 -4.99 -17.80
C GLY A 151 11.08 -5.16 -18.12
N LEU A 152 11.93 -5.24 -17.08
CA LEU A 152 13.39 -5.38 -17.22
C LEU A 152 13.84 -6.77 -17.69
N GLN A 153 13.14 -7.84 -17.29
CA GLN A 153 13.52 -9.21 -17.65
C GLN A 153 12.95 -9.59 -19.01
N THR A 154 11.69 -9.23 -19.24
CA THR A 154 10.90 -9.91 -20.25
C THR A 154 11.11 -9.27 -21.62
N GLY A 155 11.33 -7.95 -21.72
CA GLY A 155 11.69 -7.26 -22.96
C GLY A 155 10.75 -7.47 -24.16
N LEU A 156 9.62 -8.17 -23.98
CA LEU A 156 8.65 -8.50 -25.01
C LEU A 156 8.03 -7.22 -25.57
N LYS A 157 7.64 -7.25 -26.86
CA LYS A 157 7.12 -6.06 -27.57
C LYS A 157 6.00 -5.32 -26.81
N GLY A 158 5.14 -6.01 -26.04
CA GLY A 158 4.08 -5.38 -25.23
C GLY A 158 4.51 -4.88 -23.85
N LEU A 159 5.69 -5.26 -23.36
CA LEU A 159 6.23 -4.87 -22.05
C LEU A 159 7.34 -3.82 -22.16
N LYS A 160 7.66 -3.38 -23.38
CA LYS A 160 8.66 -2.34 -23.62
C LYS A 160 8.25 -0.99 -23.05
N GLU A 161 6.96 -0.74 -22.92
CA GLU A 161 6.43 0.48 -22.31
C GLU A 161 6.45 0.43 -20.77
N TRP A 162 6.78 -0.72 -20.19
CA TRP A 162 6.95 -0.87 -18.74
C TRP A 162 8.31 -0.34 -18.31
N GLY A 163 8.43 -0.05 -17.01
CA GLY A 163 9.67 0.46 -16.46
C GLY A 163 10.86 -0.49 -16.69
N GLN A 164 12.02 0.09 -17.01
CA GLN A 164 13.24 -0.65 -17.37
C GLN A 164 14.32 -0.53 -16.28
N PHE A 165 13.99 -0.98 -15.07
CA PHE A 165 14.88 -0.98 -13.92
C PHE A 165 14.61 -2.20 -13.02
N CYS A 166 15.48 -2.46 -12.03
CA CYS A 166 15.25 -3.55 -11.07
C CYS A 166 14.59 -2.97 -9.82
N ILE A 167 13.28 -3.18 -9.65
CA ILE A 167 12.56 -2.63 -8.50
C ILE A 167 13.16 -3.08 -7.16
N ASP A 168 13.57 -4.34 -7.05
CA ASP A 168 14.16 -4.89 -5.84
C ASP A 168 15.47 -4.19 -5.45
N ASN A 169 16.34 -3.87 -6.42
CA ASN A 169 17.56 -3.10 -6.15
C ASN A 169 17.25 -1.70 -5.58
N GLN A 170 16.22 -1.05 -6.12
CA GLN A 170 15.85 0.31 -5.76
C GLN A 170 15.15 0.36 -4.40
N LEU A 171 14.30 -0.63 -4.10
CA LEU A 171 13.69 -0.76 -2.78
C LEU A 171 14.72 -1.14 -1.72
N ALA A 172 15.64 -2.06 -2.04
CA ALA A 172 16.72 -2.40 -1.11
C ALA A 172 17.69 -1.23 -0.89
N ALA A 173 17.90 -0.37 -1.89
CA ALA A 173 18.67 0.87 -1.73
C ALA A 173 17.94 1.86 -0.82
N ALA A 174 16.63 2.04 -0.97
CA ALA A 174 15.82 2.88 -0.09
C ALA A 174 15.81 2.35 1.36
N LEU A 175 15.69 1.04 1.54
CA LEU A 175 15.75 0.38 2.85
C LEU A 175 17.11 0.55 3.55
N ARG A 176 18.20 0.67 2.78
CA ARG A 176 19.57 0.91 3.28
C ARG A 176 19.96 2.39 3.23
N ASP A 177 19.00 3.29 3.07
CA ASP A 177 19.19 4.74 3.12
C ASP A 177 20.09 5.33 2.06
N ASP A 178 20.24 4.63 0.93
CA ASP A 178 20.89 5.18 -0.23
C ASP A 178 19.89 6.08 -0.99
N VAL A 179 19.66 7.29 -0.46
CA VAL A 179 18.77 8.31 -1.06
C VAL A 179 19.16 8.62 -2.52
N LYS A 180 20.43 8.42 -2.87
CA LYS A 180 20.94 8.65 -4.24
C LYS A 180 20.53 7.55 -5.22
N LYS A 181 20.17 6.35 -4.76
CA LYS A 181 19.79 5.20 -5.62
C LYS A 181 18.40 4.64 -5.34
N GLY A 182 17.80 5.02 -4.22
CA GLY A 182 16.54 4.50 -3.72
C GLY A 182 15.32 5.04 -4.45
N LEU A 183 14.28 4.20 -4.48
CA LEU A 183 12.93 4.57 -4.89
C LEU A 183 12.04 4.65 -3.65
N PHE A 184 11.37 5.80 -3.47
CA PHE A 184 10.59 6.12 -2.27
C PHE A 184 9.14 6.38 -2.67
N PHE A 185 8.29 5.37 -2.53
CA PHE A 185 6.86 5.50 -2.84
C PHE A 185 6.16 6.37 -1.80
N ARG A 186 5.36 7.34 -2.27
CA ARG A 186 4.66 8.29 -1.40
C ARG A 186 3.33 8.70 -2.02
N GLY A 187 2.29 8.81 -1.19
CA GLY A 187 1.02 9.43 -1.58
C GLY A 187 1.14 10.95 -1.64
N SER A 188 0.20 11.60 -2.32
CA SER A 188 0.18 13.07 -2.37
C SER A 188 -0.25 13.66 -1.02
N GLY A 189 0.06 14.94 -0.87
CA GLY A 189 -0.30 15.92 0.13
C GLY A 189 0.46 15.85 1.45
N THR A 190 0.07 16.76 2.34
CA THR A 190 0.76 17.02 3.61
C THR A 190 0.47 15.95 4.64
N LEU A 191 1.52 15.38 5.26
CA LEU A 191 1.36 14.38 6.31
C LEU A 191 0.82 15.00 7.62
N PRO A 192 0.09 14.23 8.44
CA PRO A 192 -0.53 14.74 9.66
C PRO A 192 0.44 14.99 10.82
N PHE A 193 1.70 14.58 10.67
CA PHE A 193 2.71 14.69 11.72
C PHE A 193 3.68 15.83 11.36
N PRO A 194 3.63 16.97 12.06
CA PRO A 194 4.53 18.11 11.78
C PRO A 194 5.98 17.80 12.15
N GLU A 195 6.20 16.85 13.05
CA GLU A 195 7.52 16.40 13.48
C GLU A 195 7.66 14.90 13.23
N LEU A 196 8.79 14.51 12.62
CA LEU A 196 9.22 13.12 12.56
C LEU A 196 9.50 12.64 14.00
N ARG A 197 8.55 11.92 14.60
CA ARG A 197 8.78 11.31 15.90
C ARG A 197 9.77 10.17 15.73
N GLN A 198 10.98 10.35 16.24
CA GLN A 198 11.99 9.29 16.25
C GLN A 198 11.53 8.13 17.14
N ARG A 199 11.89 6.91 16.76
CA ARG A 199 11.68 5.71 17.59
C ARG A 199 12.44 5.90 18.89
N ASP A 200 11.75 5.86 20.02
CA ASP A 200 12.41 5.81 21.33
C ASP A 200 13.20 4.48 21.43
N PRO A 201 14.55 4.52 21.52
CA PRO A 201 15.38 3.32 21.63
C PRO A 201 15.05 2.51 22.89
N GLN A 202 14.55 3.15 23.96
CA GLN A 202 14.25 2.51 25.23
C GLN A 202 12.93 1.71 25.17
N ARG A 203 11.95 2.15 24.37
CA ARG A 203 10.76 1.35 24.03
C ARG A 203 11.03 0.25 23.01
N ALA A 204 12.07 0.39 22.18
CA ALA A 204 12.48 -0.63 21.21
C ALA A 204 13.08 -1.88 21.90
N GLY A 205 13.69 -1.73 23.07
CA GLY A 205 14.32 -2.81 23.85
C GLY A 205 13.36 -3.72 24.63
N ALA A 206 12.06 -3.41 24.67
CA ALA A 206 11.06 -4.28 25.31
C ALA A 206 10.58 -5.43 24.41
N ALA A 207 10.89 -5.38 23.11
CA ALA A 207 10.79 -6.54 22.23
C ALA A 207 12.15 -7.26 22.26
N GLY A 208 12.27 -8.31 23.08
CA GLY A 208 13.39 -9.25 23.02
C GLY A 208 13.55 -9.83 21.61
N PRO A 209 14.66 -10.53 21.32
CA PRO A 209 14.97 -10.98 19.96
C PRO A 209 13.87 -11.93 19.47
N ALA A 210 13.00 -11.45 18.58
CA ALA A 210 12.05 -12.26 17.82
C ALA A 210 12.76 -13.04 16.69
N ALA A 211 14.01 -13.44 16.91
CA ALA A 211 14.84 -14.19 15.95
C ALA A 211 14.91 -15.70 16.26
N ASP A 212 14.56 -16.15 17.47
CA ASP A 212 14.71 -17.58 17.85
C ASP A 212 13.39 -18.37 17.97
N ALA A 213 12.22 -17.73 17.87
CA ALA A 213 10.94 -18.44 18.01
C ALA A 213 10.44 -19.12 16.72
N CYS A 214 11.08 -18.90 15.56
CA CYS A 214 10.71 -19.56 14.31
C CYS A 214 11.40 -20.94 14.12
N HIS A 215 12.45 -21.26 14.90
CA HIS A 215 13.21 -22.50 14.74
C HIS A 215 12.88 -23.61 15.75
N THR A 216 12.11 -23.34 16.81
CA THR A 216 11.84 -24.34 17.88
C THR A 216 10.46 -25.01 17.79
N ALA A 217 9.77 -24.90 16.65
CA ALA A 217 8.54 -25.68 16.36
C ALA A 217 8.76 -26.81 15.35
N ALA A 218 10.01 -27.13 14.99
CA ALA A 218 10.35 -28.17 14.01
C ALA A 218 10.98 -29.44 14.61
N SER A 219 10.97 -29.61 15.94
CA SER A 219 11.59 -30.78 16.58
C SER A 219 10.73 -31.37 17.69
N LEU A 220 9.52 -31.83 17.36
CA LEU A 220 8.74 -32.75 18.20
C LEU A 220 7.70 -33.45 17.30
N SER A 221 8.08 -34.54 16.64
CA SER A 221 7.24 -35.70 16.28
C SER A 221 7.86 -36.56 15.16
N THR A 222 9.04 -37.14 15.38
CA THR A 222 9.39 -38.38 14.68
C THR A 222 8.81 -39.57 15.45
N GLY A 223 7.50 -39.76 15.31
CA GLY A 223 6.80 -40.99 15.66
C GLY A 223 6.37 -41.68 14.36
N ARG A 224 7.01 -42.81 14.03
CA ARG A 224 6.66 -43.68 12.90
C ARG A 224 5.16 -44.03 12.92
N ALA A 225 4.47 -43.80 11.81
CA ALA A 225 3.33 -44.61 11.39
C ALA A 225 3.22 -44.62 9.86
N ALA A 226 2.77 -45.76 9.35
CA ALA A 226 3.07 -46.32 8.06
C ALA A 226 2.30 -45.73 6.87
N ALA A 227 2.79 -46.08 5.68
CA ALA A 227 2.25 -45.78 4.37
C ALA A 227 0.75 -46.12 4.21
N GLY A 228 0.01 -45.20 3.58
CA GLY A 228 -1.31 -45.42 3.03
C GLY A 228 -1.58 -44.41 1.91
N LYS A 229 -1.68 -44.90 0.67
CA LYS A 229 -2.21 -44.12 -0.47
C LYS A 229 -3.68 -43.78 -0.19
N LEU A 230 -4.14 -42.59 -0.58
CA LEU A 230 -5.31 -42.35 -1.47
C LEU A 230 -5.83 -40.89 -1.38
N ASN A 231 -6.26 -40.38 -2.53
CA ASN A 231 -7.01 -39.16 -2.78
C ASN A 231 -8.24 -38.98 -1.88
N SER A 232 -8.54 -37.75 -1.46
CA SER A 232 -9.91 -37.18 -1.42
C SER A 232 -9.90 -35.75 -0.85
N GLY A 233 -10.76 -34.87 -1.38
CA GLY A 233 -11.01 -33.55 -0.80
C GLY A 233 -11.73 -33.57 0.55
N ALA A 234 -11.62 -32.47 1.29
CA ALA A 234 -12.56 -31.94 2.30
C ALA A 234 -11.86 -30.73 2.96
N SER A 235 -12.39 -29.51 2.79
CA SER A 235 -13.18 -28.82 3.82
C SER A 235 -12.40 -28.57 5.13
N THR A 236 -11.78 -27.41 5.24
CA THR A 236 -11.43 -26.83 6.55
C THR A 236 -12.53 -25.86 6.93
N GLN A 237 -13.41 -26.30 7.85
CA GLN A 237 -14.37 -25.44 8.52
C GLN A 237 -13.64 -24.28 9.22
N GLN A 238 -13.76 -23.07 8.68
CA GLN A 238 -13.51 -21.86 9.46
C GLN A 238 -14.72 -21.64 10.36
N ARG A 239 -14.53 -21.80 11.67
CA ARG A 239 -15.52 -21.32 12.65
C ARG A 239 -15.63 -19.81 12.52
N SER A 240 -16.74 -19.35 11.95
CA SER A 240 -17.17 -17.97 11.98
C SER A 240 -17.54 -17.60 13.41
N LEU A 241 -16.81 -16.66 14.01
CA LEU A 241 -17.30 -15.92 15.17
C LEU A 241 -18.26 -14.85 14.63
N PRO A 242 -19.51 -14.75 15.13
CA PRO A 242 -20.44 -13.74 14.67
C PRO A 242 -19.92 -12.35 15.05
N TRP A 243 -19.87 -11.47 14.05
CA TRP A 243 -19.64 -10.04 14.23
C TRP A 243 -20.87 -9.42 14.92
N THR A 244 -20.73 -9.03 16.19
CA THR A 244 -21.75 -8.27 16.91
C THR A 244 -21.58 -6.77 16.64
N PRO A 245 -22.57 -6.07 16.06
CA PRO A 245 -22.50 -4.62 15.89
C PRO A 245 -22.51 -3.91 17.25
N ALA A 246 -21.76 -2.81 17.35
CA ALA A 246 -21.71 -1.98 18.55
C ALA A 246 -23.11 -1.40 18.87
N PRO A 247 -23.48 -1.27 20.16
CA PRO A 247 -24.77 -0.71 20.54
C PRO A 247 -24.87 0.78 20.13
N PRO A 248 -26.07 1.27 19.78
CA PRO A 248 -26.28 2.66 19.42
C PRO A 248 -25.97 3.58 20.62
N LYS A 249 -25.31 4.71 20.34
CA LYS A 249 -25.05 5.75 21.33
C LYS A 249 -26.38 6.29 21.88
N PRO A 250 -26.49 6.58 23.20
CA PRO A 250 -27.70 7.16 23.76
C PRO A 250 -27.99 8.53 23.13
N ALA A 251 -29.26 8.74 22.80
CA ALA A 251 -29.77 10.02 22.32
C ALA A 251 -29.57 11.09 23.39
N CYS A 252 -28.90 12.19 23.04
CA CYS A 252 -28.87 13.38 23.86
C CYS A 252 -30.22 14.10 23.70
N ALA A 253 -31.12 13.92 24.66
CA ALA A 253 -32.36 14.69 24.76
C ALA A 253 -32.10 15.98 25.56
N SER A 254 -32.54 17.07 24.96
CA SER A 254 -32.47 18.49 25.32
C SER A 254 -32.98 18.87 26.72
N SER A 255 -32.43 19.95 27.30
CA SER A 255 -33.10 21.27 27.45
C SER A 255 -32.68 22.05 28.72
N ALA A 256 -32.81 23.38 28.59
CA ALA A 256 -32.86 24.41 29.64
C ALA A 256 -31.53 25.01 30.15
N CYS A 257 -31.14 26.14 29.55
CA CYS A 257 -30.72 27.31 30.31
C CYS A 257 -31.09 28.57 29.51
N ALA A 258 -32.23 29.16 29.89
CA ALA A 258 -32.59 30.53 29.56
C ALA A 258 -32.00 31.46 30.62
N THR A 259 -31.51 32.61 30.17
CA THR A 259 -31.02 33.76 30.94
C THR A 259 -32.11 34.37 31.83
N PRO A 260 -31.71 35.14 32.83
CA PRO A 260 -32.07 36.57 32.81
C PRO A 260 -30.86 37.48 32.66
#